data_AF-A0A945DAF3-F1
#
_entry.id   AF-A0A945DAF3-F1
#
_cell.length_a   1.000
_cell.length_b   1.000
_cell.length_c   1.000
_cell.angle_alpha   90.00
_cell.angle_beta   90.00
_cell.angle_gamma   90.00
#
_symmetry.space_group_name_H-M   'P 1'
#
loop_
_entity.id
_entity.type
_entity.pdbx_description
1 polymer ?
#
loop_
_entity_poly.entity_id
_entity_poly.type
_entity_poly.pdbx_seq_one_letter_code
_entity_poly.pdbx_strand_id
1 'polypeptide(L)'
;MHKKQTKGFTLIELIVVITILGLLAVLALPAYINLTTTAKQKTYESTVGTIKAAVSLQKADNVISGTDPDDAWPATVSATYFEDQSIPNNPYTDGNTVTTNSTAPTASYGVNTWDWYYATANGLEVSGNVY
;
A
#
# COMPACT_ATOMS: atom_id res chain seq x y z
N MET A 1 1.18 -51.93 -39.46
CA MET A 1 0.47 -50.86 -38.71
C MET A 1 1.06 -50.79 -37.31
N HIS A 2 1.90 -49.79 -37.02
CA HIS A 2 2.59 -49.68 -35.72
C HIS A 2 1.65 -49.03 -34.69
N LYS A 3 1.22 -49.79 -33.67
CA LYS A 3 0.43 -49.28 -32.53
C LYS A 3 1.35 -48.47 -31.60
N LYS A 4 1.19 -47.15 -31.55
CA LYS A 4 1.82 -46.30 -30.54
C LYS A 4 1.21 -46.66 -29.17
N GLN A 5 2.03 -47.17 -28.25
CA GLN A 5 1.63 -47.38 -26.85
C GLN A 5 1.56 -46.00 -26.18
N THR A 6 0.37 -45.55 -25.82
CA THR A 6 0.19 -44.39 -24.94
C THR A 6 0.58 -44.79 -23.52
N LYS A 7 1.75 -44.34 -23.06
CA LYS A 7 2.15 -44.49 -21.65
C LYS A 7 1.26 -43.59 -20.79
N GLY A 8 0.41 -44.18 -19.95
CA GLY A 8 -0.30 -43.47 -18.90
C GLY A 8 0.63 -43.15 -17.73
N PHE A 9 0.36 -42.05 -17.03
CA PHE A 9 1.06 -41.67 -15.80
C PHE A 9 0.72 -42.67 -14.69
N THR A 10 1.69 -43.06 -13.86
CA THR A 10 1.44 -43.98 -12.76
C THR A 10 0.85 -43.22 -11.56
N LEU A 11 -0.01 -43.89 -10.77
CA LEU A 11 -0.55 -43.31 -9.54
C LEU A 11 0.56 -42.95 -8.53
N ILE A 12 1.64 -43.73 -8.51
CA ILE A 12 2.77 -43.49 -7.62
C ILE A 12 3.55 -42.23 -8.01
N GLU A 13 3.73 -41.95 -9.31
CA GLU A 13 4.36 -40.72 -9.78
C GLU A 13 3.57 -39.49 -9.31
N LEU A 14 2.24 -39.55 -9.35
CA LEU A 14 1.42 -38.44 -8.88
C LEU A 14 1.53 -38.24 -7.35
N ILE A 15 1.51 -39.33 -6.59
CA ILE A 15 1.61 -39.28 -5.12
C ILE A 15 2.96 -38.72 -4.66
N VAL A 16 4.06 -39.14 -5.30
CA VAL A 16 5.41 -38.62 -4.97
C VAL A 16 5.51 -37.12 -5.28
N VAL A 17 4.90 -36.65 -6.39
CA VAL A 17 4.93 -35.22 -6.73
C VAL A 17 4.18 -34.38 -5.71
N ILE A 18 2.95 -34.74 -5.35
CA ILE A 18 2.16 -33.94 -4.39
C ILE A 18 2.75 -33.98 -2.98
N THR A 19 3.41 -35.08 -2.59
CA THR A 19 4.07 -35.18 -1.28
C THR A 19 5.30 -34.29 -1.20
N ILE A 20 6.11 -34.24 -2.27
CA ILE A 20 7.25 -33.31 -2.35
C ILE A 20 6.74 -31.85 -2.36
N LEU A 21 5.73 -31.52 -3.18
CA LEU A 21 5.15 -30.18 -3.20
C LEU A 21 4.55 -29.77 -1.85
N GLY A 22 3.89 -30.69 -1.16
CA GLY A 22 3.35 -30.47 0.19
C GLY A 22 4.44 -30.15 1.22
N LEU A 23 5.55 -30.88 1.19
CA LEU A 23 6.70 -30.64 2.07
C LEU A 23 7.33 -29.26 1.81
N LEU A 24 7.54 -28.91 0.54
CA LEU A 24 8.09 -27.61 0.16
C LEU A 24 7.15 -26.45 0.55
N ALA A 25 5.84 -26.62 0.40
CA ALA A 25 4.86 -25.59 0.76
C ALA A 25 4.90 -25.24 2.26
N VAL A 26 5.05 -26.24 3.13
CA VAL A 26 5.14 -26.02 4.59
C VAL A 26 6.36 -25.19 4.97
N LEU A 27 7.50 -25.42 4.31
CA LEU A 27 8.73 -24.65 4.56
C LEU A 27 8.67 -23.24 3.96
N ALA A 28 8.01 -23.07 2.82
CA ALA A 28 7.93 -21.79 2.10
C ALA A 28 6.91 -20.81 2.71
N LEU A 29 5.81 -21.32 3.28
CA LEU A 29 4.71 -20.49 3.80
C LEU A 29 5.13 -19.43 4.84
N PRO A 30 5.88 -19.74 5.92
CA PRO A 30 6.24 -18.72 6.91
C PRO A 30 7.14 -17.62 6.33
N ALA A 31 8.07 -17.99 5.44
CA ALA A 31 8.92 -17.01 4.76
C ALA A 31 8.10 -16.11 3.83
N TYR A 32 7.13 -16.67 3.11
CA TYR A 32 6.21 -15.91 2.27
C TYR A 32 5.41 -14.88 3.08
N ILE A 33 4.83 -15.28 4.21
CA ILE A 33 4.08 -14.36 5.10
C ILE A 33 4.97 -13.20 5.54
N ASN A 34 6.17 -13.48 6.05
CA ASN A 34 7.11 -12.44 6.49
C ASN A 34 7.50 -11.47 5.36
N LEU A 35 7.73 -12.00 4.16
CA LEU A 35 8.05 -11.20 2.99
C LEU A 35 6.89 -10.28 2.59
N THR A 36 5.65 -10.80 2.56
CA THR A 36 4.48 -9.97 2.24
C THR A 36 4.24 -8.88 3.29
N THR A 37 4.41 -9.17 4.58
CA THR A 37 4.28 -8.17 5.65
C THR A 37 5.35 -7.07 5.52
N THR A 38 6.61 -7.47 5.29
CA THR A 38 7.71 -6.52 5.11
C THR A 38 7.51 -5.67 3.86
N ALA A 39 7.05 -6.27 2.76
CA ALA A 39 6.74 -5.55 1.53
C ALA A 39 5.64 -4.51 1.76
N LYS A 40 4.54 -4.87 2.45
CA LYS A 40 3.48 -3.92 2.81
C LYS A 40 3.99 -2.76 3.64
N GLN A 41 4.81 -3.03 4.66
CA GLN A 41 5.41 -1.97 5.49
C GLN A 41 6.32 -1.05 4.66
N LYS A 42 7.13 -1.61 3.75
CA LYS A 42 8.01 -0.81 2.88
C LYS A 42 7.22 0.05 1.90
N THR A 43 6.14 -0.48 1.32
CA THR A 43 5.21 0.30 0.50
C THR A 43 4.57 1.41 1.32
N TYR A 44 4.13 1.13 2.56
CA TYR A 44 3.56 2.14 3.45
C TYR A 44 4.54 3.28 3.72
N GLU A 45 5.77 2.97 4.16
CA GLU A 45 6.82 3.95 4.43
C GLU A 45 7.14 4.80 3.19
N SER A 46 7.19 4.18 2.01
CA SER A 46 7.42 4.86 0.73
C SER A 46 6.27 5.82 0.39
N THR A 47 5.04 5.35 0.47
CA THR A 47 3.84 6.13 0.10
C THR A 47 3.65 7.34 1.01
N VAL A 48 3.96 7.22 2.31
CA VAL A 48 3.96 8.35 3.25
C VAL A 48 4.84 9.50 2.74
N GLY A 49 6.04 9.18 2.23
CA GLY A 49 6.93 10.17 1.64
C GLY A 49 6.34 10.83 0.38
N THR A 50 5.74 10.04 -0.51
CA THR A 50 5.08 10.53 -1.72
C THR A 50 3.92 11.47 -1.39
N ILE A 51 3.06 11.10 -0.44
CA ILE A 51 1.93 11.93 -0.02
C ILE A 51 2.43 13.23 0.61
N LYS A 52 3.48 13.17 1.44
CA LYS A 52 4.08 14.37 2.05
C LYS A 52 4.57 15.37 0.99
N ALA A 53 5.20 14.86 -0.07
CA ALA A 53 5.63 15.68 -1.20
C ALA A 53 4.43 16.31 -1.94
N ALA A 54 3.40 15.52 -2.24
CA ALA A 54 2.19 15.98 -2.92
C ALA A 54 1.45 17.07 -2.13
N VAL A 55 1.27 16.88 -0.82
CA VAL A 55 0.65 17.90 0.07
C VAL A 55 1.45 19.20 0.05
N SER A 56 2.78 19.11 0.12
CA SER A 56 3.66 20.29 0.12
C SER A 56 3.63 21.03 -1.22
N LEU A 57 3.59 20.29 -2.33
CA LEU A 57 3.51 20.86 -3.67
C LEU A 57 2.17 21.54 -3.92
N GLN A 58 1.07 20.89 -3.54
CA GLN A 58 -0.26 21.49 -3.64
C GLN A 58 -0.38 22.77 -2.81
N LYS A 59 0.18 22.78 -1.60
CA LYS A 59 0.24 23.99 -0.78
C LYS A 59 0.97 25.12 -1.53
N ALA A 60 2.16 24.84 -2.07
CA ALA A 60 2.94 25.83 -2.81
C ALA A 60 2.18 26.37 -4.02
N ASP A 61 1.53 25.49 -4.79
CA ASP A 61 0.75 25.88 -5.96
C ASP A 61 -0.49 26.73 -5.62
N ASN A 62 -1.17 26.42 -4.51
CA ASN A 62 -2.32 27.19 -4.04
C ASN A 62 -1.93 28.64 -3.68
N VAL A 63 -0.77 28.81 -3.06
CA VAL A 63 -0.21 30.13 -2.71
C VAL A 63 0.19 30.90 -3.96
N ILE A 64 0.89 30.25 -4.91
CA ILE A 64 1.33 30.88 -6.16
C ILE A 64 0.15 31.28 -7.04
N SER A 65 -0.89 30.44 -7.08
CA SER A 65 -2.10 30.68 -7.88
C SER A 65 -3.05 31.69 -7.26
N GLY A 66 -2.81 32.10 -6.00
CA GLY A 66 -3.68 33.01 -5.26
C GLY A 66 -5.03 32.40 -4.85
N THR A 67 -5.18 31.08 -5.00
CA THR A 67 -6.40 30.35 -4.61
C THR A 67 -6.52 30.22 -3.10
N ASP A 68 -5.39 30.27 -2.39
CA ASP A 68 -5.31 30.24 -0.93
C ASP A 68 -4.34 31.32 -0.43
N PRO A 69 -4.84 32.55 -0.20
CA PRO A 69 -3.99 33.66 0.25
C PRO A 69 -3.54 33.52 1.71
N ASP A 70 -4.14 32.61 2.48
CA ASP A 70 -3.87 32.42 3.90
C ASP A 70 -2.73 31.42 4.17
N ASP A 71 -2.07 30.91 3.11
CA ASP A 71 -1.03 29.88 3.19
C ASP A 71 -1.49 28.63 3.99
N ALA A 72 -2.79 28.34 3.92
CA ALA A 72 -3.36 27.22 4.64
C ALA A 72 -2.95 25.89 4.01
N TRP A 73 -2.97 24.84 4.83
CA TRP A 73 -2.80 23.50 4.32
C TRP A 73 -4.07 23.06 3.58
N PRO A 74 -3.96 22.38 2.42
CA PRO A 74 -5.15 21.95 1.68
C PRO A 74 -6.03 21.05 2.56
N ALA A 75 -7.34 21.00 2.35
CA ALA A 75 -8.20 20.07 3.11
C ALA A 75 -8.12 18.62 2.57
N THR A 76 -7.87 18.49 1.26
CA THR A 76 -7.75 17.24 0.52
C THR A 76 -6.63 17.35 -0.51
N VAL A 77 -5.97 16.23 -0.80
CA VAL A 77 -4.92 16.18 -1.82
C VAL A 77 -5.50 15.82 -3.19
N SER A 78 -5.18 16.60 -4.22
CA SER A 78 -5.57 16.28 -5.60
C SER A 78 -4.68 15.20 -6.19
N ALA A 79 -5.28 14.27 -6.93
CA ALA A 79 -4.55 13.20 -7.62
C ALA A 79 -3.58 13.75 -8.70
N THR A 80 -3.79 14.98 -9.18
CA THR A 80 -2.92 15.66 -10.16
C THR A 80 -1.49 15.90 -9.65
N TYR A 81 -1.25 15.83 -8.34
CA TYR A 81 0.06 15.99 -7.73
C TYR A 81 0.87 14.68 -7.68
N PHE A 82 0.37 13.62 -8.30
CA PHE A 82 1.03 12.33 -8.43
C PHE A 82 1.31 12.02 -9.90
N GLU A 83 2.41 11.32 -10.18
CA GLU A 83 2.85 11.05 -11.56
C GLU A 83 1.82 10.27 -12.38
N ASP A 84 1.15 9.28 -11.76
CA ASP A 84 0.09 8.48 -12.36
C ASP A 84 -1.30 9.15 -12.31
N GLN A 85 -1.36 10.42 -11.86
CA GLN A 85 -2.62 11.12 -11.60
C GLN A 85 -3.56 10.34 -10.67
N SER A 86 -2.98 9.49 -9.81
CA SER A 86 -3.67 8.61 -8.88
C SER A 86 -3.00 8.70 -7.52
N ILE A 87 -3.81 8.79 -6.46
CA ILE A 87 -3.30 8.73 -5.10
C ILE A 87 -2.98 7.25 -4.82
N PRO A 88 -1.75 6.93 -4.36
CA PRO A 88 -1.41 5.54 -4.06
C PRO A 88 -2.29 4.96 -2.96
N ASN A 89 -2.70 3.71 -3.13
CA ASN A 89 -3.53 3.02 -2.14
C ASN A 89 -2.74 2.75 -0.85
N ASN A 90 -3.45 2.79 0.26
CA ASN A 90 -2.95 2.31 1.54
C ASN A 90 -2.85 0.77 1.51
N PRO A 91 -1.67 0.17 1.74
CA PRO A 91 -1.47 -1.28 1.67
C PRO A 91 -2.18 -2.08 2.77
N TYR A 92 -2.76 -1.39 3.75
CA TYR A 92 -3.57 -1.97 4.82
C TYR A 92 -5.06 -1.85 4.51
N THR A 93 -5.58 -0.67 4.14
CA THR A 93 -7.02 -0.43 3.93
C THR A 93 -7.50 -0.52 2.48
N ASP A 94 -6.58 -0.62 1.52
CA ASP A 94 -6.79 -0.60 0.07
C ASP A 94 -7.49 0.67 -0.49
N GLY A 95 -7.82 1.66 0.35
CA GLY A 95 -8.34 2.94 -0.08
C GLY A 95 -7.25 3.98 -0.34
N ASN A 96 -7.64 5.12 -0.91
CA ASN A 96 -6.72 6.13 -1.45
C ASN A 96 -7.14 7.59 -1.17
N THR A 97 -7.89 7.81 -0.08
CA THR A 97 -8.27 9.17 0.33
C THR A 97 -7.19 9.81 1.21
N VAL A 98 -6.91 11.10 1.01
CA VAL A 98 -5.98 11.88 1.87
C VAL A 98 -6.70 13.07 2.49
N THR A 99 -6.72 13.13 3.83
CA THR A 99 -7.42 14.19 4.57
C THR A 99 -6.55 14.85 5.65
N THR A 100 -6.82 16.12 5.96
CA THR A 100 -6.21 16.80 7.12
C THR A 100 -6.78 16.30 8.43
N ASN A 101 -5.93 16.24 9.47
CA ASN A 101 -6.35 16.07 10.86
C ASN A 101 -5.73 17.18 11.72
N SER A 102 -6.52 17.73 12.65
CA SER A 102 -6.09 18.80 13.57
C SER A 102 -5.13 18.32 14.66
N THR A 103 -4.92 17.00 14.81
CA THR A 103 -4.04 16.41 15.82
C THR A 103 -2.99 15.50 15.18
N ALA A 104 -1.76 15.56 15.68
CA ALA A 104 -0.62 14.77 15.21
C ALA A 104 -0.97 13.28 15.11
N PRO A 105 -0.60 12.58 14.03
CA PRO A 105 -0.93 11.18 13.84
C PRO A 105 -0.26 10.31 14.91
N THR A 106 -1.01 9.89 15.92
CA THR A 106 -0.78 8.57 16.52
C THR A 106 -1.39 7.56 15.56
N ALA A 107 -0.65 6.51 15.19
CA ALA A 107 -1.21 5.39 14.42
C ALA A 107 -2.46 4.90 15.17
N SER A 108 -3.63 5.14 14.58
CA SER A 108 -4.91 4.95 15.26
C SER A 108 -5.59 3.71 14.70
N TYR A 109 -5.69 2.68 15.54
CA TYR A 109 -6.27 1.40 15.20
C TYR A 109 -7.80 1.54 15.05
N GLY A 110 -8.32 1.46 13.82
CA GLY A 110 -9.74 1.16 13.56
C GLY A 110 -10.80 2.20 13.93
N VAL A 111 -10.47 3.49 14.08
CA VAL A 111 -11.46 4.53 14.48
C VAL A 111 -11.71 5.64 13.46
N ASN A 112 -11.02 5.62 12.30
CA ASN A 112 -11.16 6.65 11.28
C ASN A 112 -11.55 6.04 9.92
N THR A 113 -12.47 6.68 9.20
CA THR A 113 -12.89 6.33 7.83
C THR A 113 -11.85 6.72 6.76
N TRP A 114 -10.70 7.26 7.16
CA TRP A 114 -9.70 7.85 6.28
C TRP A 114 -8.58 6.84 5.98
N ASP A 115 -8.11 6.79 4.72
CA ASP A 115 -7.03 5.90 4.32
C ASP A 115 -5.66 6.48 4.64
N TRP A 116 -5.46 7.74 4.23
CA TRP A 116 -4.31 8.56 4.51
C TRP A 116 -4.73 9.83 5.21
N TYR A 117 -3.88 10.30 6.11
CA TYR A 117 -4.12 11.54 6.81
C TYR A 117 -2.81 12.25 7.12
N TYR A 118 -2.88 13.56 7.25
CA TYR A 118 -1.75 14.35 7.69
C TYR A 118 -2.14 15.40 8.73
N ALA A 119 -1.19 15.71 9.58
CA ALA A 119 -1.33 16.75 10.60
C ALA A 119 -0.21 17.76 10.48
N THR A 120 -0.46 18.92 11.05
CA THR A 120 0.43 20.09 10.94
C THR A 120 0.81 20.64 12.30
N ALA A 121 0.41 19.97 13.38
CA ALA A 121 0.59 20.41 14.76
C ALA A 121 2.08 20.56 15.14
N ASN A 122 2.96 19.72 14.59
CA ASN A 122 4.41 19.75 14.82
C ASN A 122 5.22 19.85 13.50
N GLY A 123 4.62 20.44 12.46
CA GLY A 123 5.10 20.34 11.07
C GLY A 123 4.31 19.29 10.28
N LEU A 124 4.60 19.16 8.97
CA LEU A 124 3.87 18.23 8.11
C LEU A 124 4.23 16.78 8.44
N GLU A 125 3.30 16.09 9.07
CA GLU A 125 3.35 14.68 9.44
C GLU A 125 2.29 13.94 8.65
N VAL A 126 2.66 12.86 7.97
CA VAL A 126 1.76 12.04 7.15
C VAL A 126 1.72 10.63 7.71
N SER A 127 0.54 10.03 7.76
CA SER A 127 0.33 8.64 8.20
C SER A 127 -0.86 8.04 7.46
N GLY A 128 -0.99 6.73 7.49
CA GLY A 128 -2.17 6.01 7.02
C GLY A 128 -2.79 5.18 8.14
N ASN A 129 -4.02 4.76 7.93
CA ASN A 129 -4.68 3.80 8.81
C ASN A 129 -4.04 2.40 8.65
N VAL A 130 -3.94 1.65 9.75
CA VAL A 130 -3.35 0.31 9.78
C VAL A 130 -4.30 -0.59 10.56
N TYR A 131 -4.60 -1.78 10.02
CA TYR A 131 -5.40 -2.82 10.71
C TYR A 131 -4.58 -3.61 11.73
#